data_AF-A0A2C9KN87-F1
#
_entry.id   AF-A0A2C9KN87-F1
#
_cell.length_a   1.000
_cell.length_b   1.000
_cell.length_c   1.000
_cell.angle_alpha   90.00
_cell.angle_beta   90.00
_cell.angle_gamma   90.00
#
_symmetry.space_group_name_H-M   'P 1'
#
loop_
_entity.id
_entity.type
_entity.pdbx_description
1 polymer ?
#
loop_
_entity_poly.entity_id
_entity_poly.type
_entity_poly.pdbx_seq_one_letter_code
_entity_poly.pdbx_strand_id
1 'polypeptide(L)'
;MPESVIYSGDDPTDLPRPFSEASPLRLGPECTPVNFCLYYTTPILQLGVRTRVMLLGEPNKWVPISQKRYNSIVQTSSDVIINLIVNAFEIVTFRFLLDLGPIQTIVCDNSRGVGPAIYSTISISQRTCVVF
;
A
#
# COMPACT_ATOMS: atom_id res chain seq x y z
N MET A 1 -6.61 -9.36 -16.86
CA MET A 1 -5.95 -8.45 -15.89
C MET A 1 -6.26 -8.96 -14.50
N PRO A 2 -5.33 -8.90 -13.53
CA PRO A 2 -5.64 -9.24 -12.14
C PRO A 2 -6.77 -8.33 -11.65
N GLU A 3 -7.65 -8.89 -10.82
CA GLU A 3 -8.68 -8.08 -10.14
C GLU A 3 -8.01 -6.95 -9.37
N SER A 4 -8.65 -5.79 -9.36
CA SER A 4 -8.17 -4.62 -8.63
C SER A 4 -9.26 -4.09 -7.72
N VAL A 5 -8.83 -3.38 -6.69
CA VAL A 5 -9.72 -2.67 -5.79
C VAL A 5 -9.42 -1.19 -5.84
N ILE A 6 -10.44 -0.39 -5.59
CA ILE A 6 -10.34 1.05 -5.42
C ILE A 6 -10.68 1.44 -3.98
N TYR A 7 -9.97 2.43 -3.46
CA TYR A 7 -10.17 2.99 -2.13
C TYR A 7 -9.86 4.50 -2.15
N SER A 8 -10.50 5.24 -1.25
CA SER A 8 -10.24 6.65 -1.03
C SER A 8 -8.83 6.86 -0.45
N GLY A 9 -8.09 7.81 -1.04
CA GLY A 9 -6.86 8.33 -0.45
C GLY A 9 -7.11 9.35 0.65
N ASP A 10 -8.29 9.98 0.65
CA ASP A 10 -8.66 11.05 1.59
C ASP A 10 -9.40 10.52 2.83
N ASP A 11 -9.95 9.31 2.76
CA ASP A 11 -10.63 8.64 3.86
C ASP A 11 -9.85 7.39 4.27
N PRO A 12 -9.09 7.43 5.39
CA PRO A 12 -8.30 6.30 5.86
C PRO A 12 -9.14 5.12 6.37
N THR A 13 -10.47 5.29 6.42
CA THR A 13 -11.46 4.30 6.83
C THR A 13 -12.24 3.68 5.66
N ASP A 14 -12.11 4.24 4.44
CA ASP A 14 -12.73 3.67 3.25
C ASP A 14 -12.12 2.29 2.96
N LEU A 15 -12.97 1.27 2.92
CA LEU A 15 -12.53 -0.10 2.64
C LEU A 15 -12.43 -0.29 1.12
N PRO A 16 -11.36 -0.96 0.64
CA PRO A 16 -11.24 -1.21 -0.79
C PRO A 16 -12.41 -2.03 -1.34
N ARG A 17 -12.94 -1.58 -2.47
CA ARG A 17 -14.05 -2.21 -3.18
C ARG A 17 -13.63 -2.66 -4.58
N PRO A 18 -14.22 -3.72 -5.15
CA PRO A 18 -13.88 -4.20 -6.48
C PRO A 18 -13.98 -3.09 -7.54
N PHE A 19 -12.95 -2.99 -8.39
CA PHE A 19 -12.91 -2.07 -9.52
C PHE A 19 -12.90 -2.85 -10.83
N SER A 20 -13.95 -2.66 -11.63
CA SER A 20 -14.13 -3.30 -12.94
C SER A 20 -15.10 -2.49 -13.80
N GLU A 21 -15.27 -2.86 -15.07
CA GLU A 21 -16.30 -2.27 -15.93
C GLU A 21 -17.72 -2.47 -15.36
N ALA A 22 -17.97 -3.58 -14.66
CA ALA A 22 -19.24 -3.85 -13.99
C ALA A 22 -19.40 -3.10 -12.65
N SER A 23 -18.28 -2.66 -12.05
CA SER A 23 -18.22 -1.91 -10.80
C SER A 23 -17.23 -0.74 -10.93
N PRO A 24 -17.57 0.28 -11.74
CA PRO A 24 -16.66 1.38 -12.01
C PRO A 24 -16.60 2.36 -10.84
N LEU A 25 -15.53 3.16 -10.79
CA LEU A 25 -15.50 4.36 -9.97
C LEU A 25 -16.45 5.39 -10.57
N ARG A 26 -17.42 5.84 -9.78
CA ARG A 26 -18.25 6.99 -10.11
C ARG A 26 -17.83 8.13 -9.19
N LEU A 27 -17.30 9.20 -9.76
CA LEU A 27 -17.01 10.42 -9.03
C LEU A 27 -18.34 11.10 -8.71
N GLY A 28 -18.59 11.39 -7.44
CA GLY A 28 -19.79 12.11 -7.03
C GLY A 28 -19.66 13.61 -7.28
N PRO A 29 -20.76 14.37 -7.16
CA PRO A 29 -20.78 15.82 -7.38
C PRO A 29 -19.88 16.60 -6.40
N GLU A 30 -19.48 15.99 -5.30
CA GLU A 30 -18.55 16.54 -4.32
C GLU A 30 -17.11 16.69 -4.84
N CYS A 31 -16.72 15.89 -5.85
CA CYS A 31 -15.41 15.95 -6.46
C CYS A 31 -15.34 17.09 -7.48
N THR A 32 -14.76 18.22 -7.09
CA THR A 32 -14.67 19.45 -7.89
C THR A 32 -13.23 19.95 -7.99
N PRO A 33 -12.93 20.95 -8.84
CA PRO A 33 -11.60 21.57 -8.85
C PRO A 33 -11.17 22.19 -7.51
N VAL A 34 -12.14 22.50 -6.63
CA VAL A 34 -11.89 23.04 -5.28
C VAL A 34 -11.85 21.92 -4.24
N ASN A 35 -12.74 20.94 -4.39
CA ASN A 35 -12.84 19.76 -3.52
C ASN A 35 -12.22 18.56 -4.24
N PHE A 36 -10.89 18.47 -4.16
CA PHE A 36 -10.14 17.38 -4.77
C PHE A 36 -10.47 16.04 -4.10
N CYS A 37 -10.82 15.03 -4.89
CA CYS A 37 -10.98 13.66 -4.43
C CYS A 37 -9.82 12.81 -4.94
N LEU A 38 -9.11 12.17 -4.02
CA LEU A 38 -8.04 11.24 -4.31
C LEU A 38 -8.54 9.82 -4.16
N TYR A 39 -8.38 9.01 -5.21
CA TYR A 39 -8.62 7.59 -5.16
C TYR A 39 -7.40 6.82 -5.65
N TYR A 40 -7.13 5.69 -5.01
CA TYR A 40 -6.07 4.78 -5.38
C TYR A 40 -6.63 3.46 -5.86
N THR A 41 -5.91 2.83 -6.79
CA THR A 41 -6.17 1.45 -7.21
C THR A 41 -4.97 0.58 -6.90
N THR A 42 -5.23 -0.67 -6.46
CA THR A 42 -4.20 -1.70 -6.29
C THR A 42 -4.70 -3.03 -6.82
N PRO A 43 -3.84 -3.85 -7.46
CA PRO A 43 -4.19 -5.23 -7.75
C PRO A 43 -4.40 -6.02 -6.44
N ILE A 44 -5.21 -7.08 -6.53
CA ILE A 44 -5.35 -8.09 -5.49
C ILE A 44 -4.28 -9.16 -5.73
N LEU A 45 -3.37 -9.33 -4.78
CA LEU A 45 -2.32 -10.36 -4.83
C LEU A 45 -2.81 -11.61 -4.09
N GLN A 46 -2.68 -12.79 -4.69
CA GLN A 46 -3.11 -14.06 -4.08
C GLN A 46 -1.92 -14.78 -3.43
N LEU A 47 -1.92 -14.93 -2.11
CA LEU A 47 -0.98 -15.76 -1.35
C LEU A 47 -1.59 -17.15 -1.13
N GLY A 48 -0.85 -18.18 -1.55
CA GLY A 48 -1.32 -19.56 -1.53
C GLY A 48 -2.65 -19.73 -2.25
N VAL A 49 -3.58 -20.47 -1.63
CA VAL A 49 -4.88 -20.82 -2.23
C VAL A 49 -5.99 -19.85 -1.85
N ARG A 50 -5.89 -19.15 -0.71
CA ARG A 50 -7.04 -18.42 -0.14
C ARG A 50 -6.76 -16.96 0.23
N THR A 51 -5.56 -16.63 0.68
CA THR A 51 -5.28 -15.31 1.23
C THR A 51 -5.09 -14.27 0.14
N ARG A 52 -5.93 -13.24 0.14
CA ARG A 52 -5.87 -12.09 -0.75
C ARG A 52 -5.20 -10.93 -0.03
N VAL A 53 -4.22 -10.31 -0.68
CA VAL A 53 -3.45 -9.17 -0.17
C VAL A 53 -3.75 -7.95 -1.03
N MET A 54 -4.04 -6.84 -0.38
CA MET A 54 -4.17 -5.53 -1.02
C MET A 54 -3.17 -4.57 -0.38
N LEU A 55 -2.32 -3.96 -1.21
CA LEU A 55 -1.29 -3.05 -0.76
C LEU A 55 -1.83 -1.62 -0.81
N LEU A 56 -1.94 -0.96 0.34
CA LEU A 56 -2.48 0.40 0.45
C LEU A 56 -1.38 1.47 0.44
N GLY A 57 -0.11 1.07 0.43
CA GLY A 57 1.01 2.00 0.35
C GLY A 57 1.21 2.82 1.62
N GLU A 58 1.75 4.03 1.46
CA GLU A 58 1.94 5.02 2.54
C GLU A 58 0.77 6.02 2.53
N PRO A 59 -0.26 5.87 3.40
CA PRO A 59 -1.47 6.70 3.35
C PRO A 59 -1.21 8.19 3.62
N ASN A 60 -0.13 8.50 4.35
CA ASN A 60 0.25 9.88 4.68
C ASN A 60 0.94 10.58 3.50
N LYS A 61 1.15 9.86 2.38
CA LYS A 61 1.78 10.41 1.18
C LYS A 61 0.78 10.33 0.04
N TRP A 62 0.66 11.43 -0.68
CA TRP A 62 -0.18 11.54 -1.88
C TRP A 62 0.44 10.83 -3.10
N VAL A 63 1.18 9.74 -2.87
CA VAL A 63 1.95 9.05 -3.89
C VAL A 63 1.55 7.58 -3.86
N PRO A 64 1.04 7.01 -4.97
CA PRO A 64 0.79 5.59 -5.04
C PRO A 64 2.09 4.81 -4.93
N ILE A 65 1.98 3.49 -4.83
CA ILE A 65 3.14 2.60 -4.95
C ILE A 65 3.87 2.87 -6.28
N SER A 66 5.03 3.52 -6.21
CA SER A 66 5.84 3.91 -7.37
C SER A 66 7.23 3.29 -7.31
N GLN A 67 7.81 2.98 -8.47
CA GLN A 67 9.15 2.39 -8.56
C GLN A 67 10.28 3.31 -8.04
N LYS A 68 10.03 4.62 -7.93
CA LYS A 68 10.97 5.56 -7.31
C LYS A 68 11.05 5.39 -5.79
N ARG A 69 9.99 4.87 -5.17
CA ARG A 69 9.89 4.69 -3.72
C ARG A 69 10.06 3.22 -3.32
N TYR A 70 9.43 2.32 -4.06
CA TYR A 70 9.45 0.90 -3.85
C TYR A 70 10.27 0.25 -4.96
N ASN A 71 11.50 -0.13 -4.63
CA ASN A 71 12.46 -0.71 -5.57
C ASN A 71 11.92 -2.00 -6.18
N SER A 72 11.23 -2.82 -5.40
CA SER A 72 10.57 -4.02 -5.90
C SER A 72 9.43 -4.49 -5.00
N ILE A 73 8.47 -5.21 -5.60
CA ILE A 73 7.42 -5.95 -4.91
C ILE A 73 7.50 -7.38 -5.45
N VAL A 74 7.88 -8.31 -4.59
CA VAL A 74 8.09 -9.72 -4.94
C VAL A 74 7.04 -10.54 -4.23
N GLN A 75 6.16 -11.16 -5.00
CA GLN A 75 5.19 -12.12 -4.50
C GLN A 75 5.79 -13.52 -4.52
N THR A 76 5.75 -14.20 -3.37
CA THR A 76 6.09 -15.62 -3.22
C THR A 76 4.82 -16.43 -2.97
N SER A 77 4.95 -17.74 -2.77
CA SER A 77 3.81 -18.60 -2.43
C SER A 77 3.18 -18.27 -1.07
N SER A 78 3.94 -17.67 -0.14
CA SER A 78 3.54 -17.45 1.24
C SER A 78 3.70 -16.00 1.74
N ASP A 79 4.23 -15.11 0.91
CA ASP A 79 4.52 -13.74 1.32
C ASP A 79 4.52 -12.75 0.14
N VAL A 80 4.30 -11.48 0.46
CA VAL A 80 4.62 -10.33 -0.40
C VAL A 80 5.75 -9.56 0.26
N ILE A 81 6.89 -9.50 -0.42
CA ILE A 81 8.09 -8.83 0.05
C ILE A 81 8.23 -7.50 -0.71
N ILE A 82 8.30 -6.39 0.02
CA ILE A 82 8.41 -5.06 -0.56
C ILE A 82 9.76 -4.48 -0.16
N ASN A 83 10.58 -4.15 -1.16
CA ASN A 83 11.85 -3.47 -0.94
C ASN A 83 11.70 -1.99 -1.21
N LEU A 84 12.20 -1.17 -0.29
CA LEU A 84 12.13 0.29 -0.36
C LEU A 84 13.40 0.90 0.24
N ILE A 85 13.61 2.18 -0.06
CA ILE A 85 14.63 2.99 0.62
C ILE A 85 13.93 3.86 1.66
N VAL A 86 14.36 3.71 2.91
CA VAL A 86 13.97 4.59 4.02
C VAL A 86 15.08 5.61 4.24
N ASN A 87 14.79 6.89 4.04
CA ASN A 87 15.79 7.95 4.13
C ASN A 87 16.26 8.19 5.57
N ALA A 88 17.31 8.98 5.74
CA ALA A 88 17.74 9.47 7.04
C ALA A 88 16.59 10.22 7.73
N PHE A 89 16.43 10.00 9.03
CA PHE A 89 15.39 10.64 9.85
C PHE A 89 13.95 10.36 9.37
N GLU A 90 13.73 9.30 8.60
CA GLU A 90 12.42 8.96 8.04
C GLU A 90 11.73 7.83 8.82
N ILE A 91 10.41 7.95 8.99
CA ILE A 91 9.53 6.86 9.41
C ILE A 91 8.53 6.59 8.28
N VAL A 92 8.47 5.34 7.84
CA VAL A 92 7.52 4.87 6.84
C VAL A 92 6.40 4.12 7.54
N THR A 93 5.16 4.52 7.28
CA THR A 93 3.96 3.79 7.70
C THR A 93 3.32 3.16 6.48
N PHE A 94 3.45 1.84 6.34
CA PHE A 94 2.89 1.10 5.22
C PHE A 94 1.60 0.39 5.64
N ARG A 95 0.51 0.56 4.88
CA ARG A 95 -0.78 -0.07 5.15
C ARG A 95 -1.09 -1.17 4.14
N PHE A 96 -1.76 -2.21 4.59
CA PHE A 96 -2.22 -3.31 3.76
C PHE A 96 -3.46 -3.97 4.34
N LEU A 97 -4.10 -4.83 3.55
CA LEU A 97 -5.26 -5.62 3.95
C LEU A 97 -5.07 -7.08 3.58
N LEU A 98 -5.59 -7.95 4.43
CA LEU A 98 -5.73 -9.39 4.17
C LEU A 98 -7.22 -9.73 4.12
N ASP A 99 -7.66 -10.39 3.05
CA ASP A 99 -9.02 -10.94 2.91
C ASP A 99 -10.15 -9.93 3.21
N LEU A 100 -9.96 -8.65 2.83
CA LEU A 100 -10.88 -7.54 3.14
C LEU A 100 -11.18 -7.35 4.65
N GLY A 101 -10.27 -7.78 5.52
CA GLY A 101 -10.35 -7.61 6.96
C GLY A 101 -10.02 -6.19 7.44
N PRO A 102 -9.56 -6.00 8.70
CA PRO A 102 -9.13 -4.71 9.20
C PRO A 102 -7.78 -4.30 8.60
N ILE A 103 -7.63 -2.99 8.32
CA ILE A 103 -6.39 -2.45 7.77
C ILE A 103 -5.24 -2.68 8.75
N GLN A 104 -4.19 -3.32 8.25
CA GLN A 104 -2.96 -3.59 8.97
C GLN A 104 -1.92 -2.52 8.65
N THR A 105 -0.98 -2.31 9.58
CA THR A 105 0.08 -1.31 9.45
C THR A 105 1.42 -1.91 9.81
N ILE A 106 2.43 -1.64 8.99
CA ILE A 106 3.84 -1.96 9.25
C ILE A 106 4.62 -0.64 9.27
N VAL A 107 5.52 -0.50 10.25
CA VAL A 107 6.36 0.68 10.42
C VAL A 107 7.80 0.33 10.10
N CYS A 108 8.43 1.05 9.17
CA CYS A 108 9.87 1.05 8.98
C CYS A 108 10.44 2.33 9.58
N ASP A 109 11.26 2.21 10.62
CA ASP A 109 11.79 3.34 11.36
C ASP A 109 13.30 3.52 11.12
N ASN A 110 13.67 4.60 10.43
CA ASN A 110 15.04 5.07 10.31
C ASN A 110 15.20 6.48 10.92
N SER A 111 14.37 6.83 11.91
CA SER A 111 14.36 8.14 12.56
C SER A 111 15.68 8.49 13.26
N ARG A 112 16.48 7.48 13.60
CA ARG A 112 17.80 7.62 14.23
C ARG A 112 18.97 7.47 13.24
N GLY A 113 18.68 7.15 11.98
CA GLY A 113 19.70 6.99 10.94
C GLY A 113 20.22 8.34 10.48
N VAL A 114 21.55 8.48 10.41
CA VAL A 114 22.24 9.66 9.88
C VAL A 114 22.38 9.63 8.35
N GLY A 115 21.97 8.54 7.72
CA GLY A 115 21.94 8.34 6.27
C GLY A 115 20.73 7.51 5.85
N PRO A 116 20.42 7.46 4.54
CA PRO A 116 19.44 6.52 4.02
C PRO A 116 19.84 5.09 4.38
N ALA A 117 18.85 4.25 4.69
CA ALA A 117 19.04 2.82 4.82
C ALA A 117 19.63 2.26 3.52
N ILE A 118 20.61 1.37 3.64
CA ILE A 118 21.22 0.65 2.53
C ILE A 118 20.17 -0.25 1.89
N TYR A 119 19.35 -0.90 2.73
CA TYR A 119 18.19 -1.66 2.29
C TYR A 119 17.10 -1.65 3.35
N SER A 120 15.85 -1.69 2.90
CA SER A 120 14.71 -1.90 3.78
C SER A 120 13.73 -2.85 3.14
N THR A 121 13.16 -3.74 3.95
CA THR A 121 12.31 -4.82 3.49
C THR A 121 11.10 -4.96 4.39
N ILE A 122 9.92 -4.90 3.80
CA ILE A 122 8.64 -5.19 4.44
C ILE A 122 8.22 -6.61 4.05
N SER A 123 7.85 -7.42 5.04
CA SER A 123 7.18 -8.71 4.85
C SER A 123 5.73 -8.60 5.30
N ILE A 124 4.80 -8.84 4.37
CA ILE A 124 3.36 -8.80 4.66
C ILE A 124 2.93 -9.96 5.56
N SER A 125 3.45 -11.16 5.31
CA SER A 125 3.15 -12.37 6.06
C SER A 125 3.68 -12.28 7.50
N GLN A 126 4.91 -11.81 7.67
CA GLN A 126 5.53 -11.64 8.99
C GLN A 126 5.07 -10.37 9.71
N ARG A 127 4.49 -9.41 8.98
CA ARG A 127 4.06 -8.10 9.51
C ARG A 127 5.21 -7.30 10.11
N THR A 128 6.37 -7.40 9.49
CA THR A 128 7.61 -6.76 9.97
C THR A 128 8.21 -5.89 8.89
N CYS A 129 8.96 -4.88 9.33
CA CYS A 129 9.91 -4.19 8.49
C CYS A 129 11.31 -4.33 9.09
N VAL A 130 12.28 -4.60 8.23
CA VAL A 130 13.69 -4.61 8.60
C VAL A 130 14.38 -3.49 7.84
N VAL A 131 15.13 -2.66 8.57
CA VAL A 131 15.85 -1.50 8.06
C VAL A 131 17.32 -1.69 8.41
N PHE A 132 18.20 -1.60 7.42
CA PHE A 132 19.64 -1.78 7.55
C PHE A 132 20.42 -0.68 6.84
#